data_AF-A0A8T4VWM3-F1
#
_entry.id   AF-A0A8T4VWM3-F1
#
_cell.length_a   1.000
_cell.length_b   1.000
_cell.length_c   1.000
_cell.angle_alpha   90.00
_cell.angle_beta   90.00
_cell.angle_gamma   90.00
#
_symmetry.space_group_name_H-M   'P 1'
#
loop_
_entity.id
_entity.type
_entity.pdbx_description
1 polymer ?
#
loop_
_entity_poly.entity_id
_entity_poly.type
_entity_poly.pdbx_seq_one_letter_code
_entity_poly.pdbx_strand_id
1 'polypeptide(L)'
;GDLIGNLRAFTRQEVRCLSCGTKYRRVPLSGTCRNCGGDVNLTVHEGSVTKYLETALEVAEEYGSREYTKQRLRILERSIESIFENDKNKQSGIADFM
;
A
#
# COMPACT_ATOMS: atom_id res chain seq x y z
N GLY A 1 14.50 4.56 7.90
CA GLY A 1 13.07 4.41 8.19
C GLY A 1 12.65 3.08 7.64
N ASP A 2 12.30 2.15 8.52
CA ASP A 2 12.09 0.76 8.13
C ASP A 2 10.86 0.61 7.24
N LEU A 3 10.96 -0.33 6.32
CA LEU A 3 9.88 -0.69 5.42
C LEU A 3 8.59 -1.08 6.15
N ILE A 4 8.74 -1.78 7.27
CA ILE A 4 7.65 -2.12 8.18
C ILE A 4 7.00 -0.85 8.76
N GLY A 5 7.79 0.18 9.03
CA GLY A 5 7.31 1.48 9.51
C GLY A 5 6.46 2.19 8.45
N ASN A 6 6.91 2.20 7.20
CA ASN A 6 6.16 2.80 6.09
C ASN A 6 4.87 2.04 5.80
N LEU A 7 4.89 0.70 5.80
CA LEU A 7 3.68 -0.11 5.63
C LEU A 7 2.68 0.11 6.78
N ARG A 8 3.16 0.19 8.03
CA ARG A 8 2.32 0.52 9.18
C ARG A 8 1.75 1.94 9.09
N ALA A 9 2.52 2.90 8.60
CA ALA A 9 2.04 4.26 8.38
C ALA A 9 0.98 4.28 7.29
N PHE A 10 1.19 3.61 6.16
CA PHE A 10 0.24 3.51 5.06
C PHE A 10 -1.10 2.90 5.50
N THR A 11 -1.07 1.79 6.26
CA THR A 11 -2.29 1.11 6.73
C THR A 11 -3.04 1.88 7.84
N ARG A 12 -2.36 2.81 8.53
CA ARG A 12 -2.93 3.59 9.65
C ARG A 12 -3.09 5.06 9.34
N GLN A 13 -2.80 5.50 8.12
CA GLN A 13 -2.77 6.91 7.76
C GLN A 13 -4.15 7.55 7.93
N GLU A 14 -4.14 8.80 8.37
CA GLU A 14 -5.32 9.66 8.27
C GLU A 14 -5.40 10.23 6.85
N VAL A 15 -6.61 10.37 6.35
CA VAL A 15 -6.86 10.99 5.04
C VAL A 15 -7.38 12.40 5.24
N ARG A 16 -7.00 13.31 4.34
CA ARG A 16 -7.37 14.73 4.43
C ARG A 16 -8.15 15.15 3.19
N CYS A 17 -9.20 15.92 3.39
CA CYS A 17 -9.87 16.61 2.30
C CYS A 17 -8.96 17.73 1.74
N LEU A 18 -8.75 17.74 0.43
CA LEU A 18 -7.89 18.73 -0.22
C LEU A 18 -8.49 20.14 -0.23
N SER A 19 -9.82 20.26 -0.17
CA SER A 19 -10.53 21.54 -0.28
C SER A 19 -10.72 22.24 1.07
N CYS A 20 -11.14 21.52 2.12
CA CYS A 20 -11.43 22.12 3.43
C CYS A 20 -10.49 21.66 4.55
N GLY A 21 -9.60 20.72 4.28
CA GLY A 21 -8.62 20.23 5.25
C GLY A 21 -9.18 19.31 6.34
N THR A 22 -10.48 18.94 6.30
CA THR A 22 -11.08 17.98 7.23
C THR A 22 -10.30 16.66 7.21
N LYS A 23 -10.01 16.13 8.40
CA LYS A 23 -9.26 14.87 8.57
C LYS A 23 -10.21 13.73 8.89
N TYR A 24 -9.94 12.56 8.33
CA TYR A 24 -10.65 11.33 8.64
C TYR A 24 -9.67 10.22 8.98
N ARG A 25 -10.00 9.44 10.01
CA ARG A 25 -9.27 8.22 10.35
C ARG A 25 -9.42 7.12 9.30
N ARG A 26 -10.53 7.13 8.54
CA ARG A 26 -10.82 6.21 7.41
C ARG A 26 -11.54 6.99 6.32
N VAL A 27 -11.34 6.59 5.06
CA VAL A 27 -12.04 7.21 3.92
C VAL A 27 -13.55 7.04 4.09
N PRO A 28 -14.36 8.11 3.91
CA PRO A 28 -15.81 7.99 3.87
C PRO A 28 -16.28 7.03 2.77
N LEU A 29 -17.32 6.23 3.04
CA LEU A 29 -17.92 5.33 2.03
C LEU A 29 -18.45 6.09 0.80
N SER A 30 -18.80 7.36 0.97
CA SER A 30 -19.22 8.26 -0.13
C SER A 30 -18.07 8.64 -1.08
N GLY A 31 -16.81 8.35 -0.73
CA GLY A 31 -15.62 8.80 -1.47
C GLY A 31 -15.33 10.30 -1.37
N THR A 32 -16.30 11.10 -0.94
CA THR A 32 -16.22 12.57 -0.82
C THR A 32 -16.19 13.05 0.62
N CYS A 33 -15.68 14.26 0.83
CA CYS A 33 -15.67 14.92 2.13
C CYS A 33 -17.09 15.21 2.59
N ARG A 34 -17.43 14.74 3.79
CA ARG A 34 -18.75 14.95 4.42
C ARG A 34 -19.04 16.41 4.78
N ASN A 35 -18.02 17.27 4.81
CA ASN A 35 -18.17 18.68 5.21
C ASN A 35 -18.34 19.62 4.01
N CYS A 36 -17.60 19.40 2.91
CA CYS A 36 -17.58 20.33 1.77
C CYS A 36 -17.77 19.66 0.41
N GLY A 37 -17.98 18.34 0.35
CA GLY A 37 -18.11 17.57 -0.90
C GLY A 37 -16.83 17.39 -1.71
N GLY A 38 -15.70 17.98 -1.28
CA GLY A 38 -14.43 17.89 -1.98
C GLY A 38 -13.74 16.54 -1.85
N ASP A 39 -12.69 16.33 -2.65
CA ASP A 39 -11.96 15.06 -2.71
C ASP A 39 -11.18 14.77 -1.43
N VAL A 40 -11.21 13.50 -1.03
CA VAL A 40 -10.45 12.97 0.11
C VAL A 40 -9.40 12.01 -0.44
N ASN A 41 -8.12 12.33 -0.26
CA ASN A 41 -7.02 11.59 -0.86
C ASN A 41 -6.09 10.98 0.20
N LEU A 42 -5.36 9.93 -0.18
CA LEU A 42 -4.36 9.27 0.67
C LEU A 42 -3.12 10.18 0.78
N THR A 43 -2.51 10.24 1.97
CA THR A 43 -1.30 11.02 2.23
C THR A 43 -0.01 10.27 1.91
N VAL A 44 -0.06 8.95 1.98
CA VAL A 44 1.01 8.00 1.67
C VAL A 44 0.49 7.15 0.53
N HIS A 45 1.22 7.13 -0.57
CA HIS A 45 0.90 6.37 -1.77
C HIS A 45 1.58 5.00 -1.76
N GLU A 46 0.96 4.03 -2.42
CA GLU A 46 1.47 2.67 -2.61
C GLU A 46 2.91 2.63 -3.11
N GLY A 47 3.25 3.44 -4.13
CA GLY A 47 4.60 3.45 -4.71
C GLY A 47 5.70 3.79 -3.70
N SER A 48 5.36 4.53 -2.63
CA SER A 48 6.30 4.80 -1.53
C SER A 48 6.48 3.62 -0.58
N VAL A 49 5.66 2.58 -0.66
CA VAL A 49 5.78 1.35 0.13
C VAL A 49 6.49 0.28 -0.71
N THR A 50 6.07 0.09 -1.97
CA THR A 50 6.60 -0.92 -2.89
C THR A 50 8.07 -0.68 -3.23
N LYS A 51 8.48 0.56 -3.51
CA LYS A 51 9.88 0.88 -3.88
C LYS A 51 10.90 0.46 -2.81
N TYR A 52 10.57 0.56 -1.53
CA TYR A 52 11.51 0.17 -0.48
C TYR A 52 11.67 -1.34 -0.38
N LEU A 53 10.65 -2.11 -0.83
CA LEU A 53 10.63 -3.57 -0.70
C LEU A 53 11.56 -4.20 -1.70
N GLU A 54 11.51 -3.73 -2.94
CA GLU A 54 12.47 -4.08 -3.98
C GLU A 54 13.91 -3.82 -3.50
N THR A 55 14.19 -2.62 -2.98
CA THR A 55 15.53 -2.30 -2.45
C THR A 55 15.94 -3.18 -1.26
N ALA A 56 15.00 -3.49 -0.35
CA ALA A 56 15.30 -4.33 0.80
C ALA A 56 15.57 -5.80 0.42
N LEU A 57 14.88 -6.32 -0.60
CA LEU A 57 15.10 -7.65 -1.14
C LEU A 57 16.45 -7.74 -1.87
N GLU A 58 16.76 -6.76 -2.72
CA GLU A 58 18.02 -6.68 -3.46
C GLU A 58 19.24 -6.69 -2.50
N VAL A 59 19.22 -5.86 -1.46
CA VAL A 59 20.27 -5.84 -0.44
C VAL A 59 20.35 -7.15 0.34
N ALA A 60 19.20 -7.77 0.63
CA ALA A 60 19.17 -9.03 1.37
C ALA A 60 19.75 -10.20 0.55
N GLU A 61 19.58 -10.17 -0.77
CA GLU A 61 20.16 -11.13 -1.71
C GLU A 61 21.66 -10.88 -1.92
N GLU A 62 22.03 -9.65 -2.24
CA GLU A 62 23.40 -9.25 -2.57
C GLU A 62 24.38 -9.48 -1.40
N TYR A 63 23.99 -9.11 -0.18
CA TYR A 63 24.85 -9.19 1.00
C TYR A 63 24.66 -10.47 1.83
N GLY A 64 23.97 -11.48 1.30
CA GLY A 64 23.88 -12.80 1.93
C GLY A 64 23.20 -12.79 3.29
N SER A 65 22.05 -12.11 3.42
CA SER A 65 21.29 -12.06 4.67
C SER A 65 20.88 -13.46 5.16
N ARG A 66 20.73 -13.60 6.49
CA ARG A 66 20.24 -14.85 7.11
C ARG A 66 18.93 -15.31 6.48
N GLU A 67 18.76 -16.62 6.34
CA GLU A 67 17.58 -17.21 5.71
C GLU A 67 16.26 -16.75 6.35
N TYR A 68 16.21 -16.64 7.69
CA TYR A 68 15.05 -16.10 8.40
C TYR A 68 14.69 -14.66 7.99
N THR A 69 15.69 -13.81 7.73
CA THR A 69 15.48 -12.44 7.26
C THR A 69 14.89 -12.43 5.85
N LYS A 70 15.41 -13.28 4.96
CA LYS A 70 14.89 -13.44 3.59
C LYS A 70 13.46 -13.94 3.59
N GLN A 71 13.12 -14.89 4.47
CA GLN A 71 11.75 -15.38 4.62
C GLN A 71 10.79 -14.30 5.13
N ARG A 72 11.22 -13.49 6.11
CA ARG A 72 10.41 -12.36 6.60
C ARG A 72 10.14 -11.32 5.53
N LEU A 73 11.12 -11.01 4.69
CA LEU A 73 10.94 -10.10 3.57
C LEU A 73 9.94 -10.66 2.55
N ARG A 74 10.06 -11.95 2.18
CA ARG A 74 9.09 -12.64 1.30
C ARG A 74 7.65 -12.66 1.84
N ILE A 75 7.47 -12.88 3.14
CA ILE A 75 6.13 -12.82 3.77
C ILE A 75 5.54 -11.41 3.67
N LEU A 76 6.40 -10.41 3.85
CA LEU A 76 5.98 -9.03 3.86
C LEU A 76 5.69 -8.52 2.43
N GLU A 77 6.44 -8.99 1.44
CA GLU A 77 6.14 -8.84 0.01
C GLU A 77 4.75 -9.35 -0.33
N ARG A 78 4.46 -10.62 -0.01
CA ARG A 78 3.12 -11.19 -0.23
C ARG A 78 2.01 -10.43 0.48
N SER A 79 2.29 -9.89 1.67
CA SER A 79 1.31 -9.09 2.42
C SER A 79 1.03 -7.76 1.72
N ILE A 80 2.06 -7.13 1.15
CA ILE A 80 1.94 -5.91 0.35
C ILE A 80 1.18 -6.21 -0.93
N GLU A 81 1.60 -7.23 -1.69
CA GLU A 81 0.91 -7.68 -2.90
C GLU A 81 -0.57 -7.94 -2.63
N SER A 82 -0.94 -8.63 -1.54
CA SER A 82 -2.35 -8.88 -1.21
C SER A 82 -3.14 -7.63 -0.81
N ILE A 83 -2.50 -6.60 -0.23
CA ILE A 83 -3.17 -5.33 0.12
C ILE A 83 -3.44 -4.50 -1.13
N PHE A 84 -2.56 -4.62 -2.13
CA PHE A 84 -2.61 -3.82 -3.36
C PHE A 84 -3.13 -4.59 -4.58
N GLU A 85 -3.27 -5.92 -4.51
CA GLU A 85 -3.91 -6.74 -5.55
C GLU A 85 -5.38 -6.30 -5.67
N ASN A 86 -5.63 -5.64 -6.79
CA ASN A 86 -6.85 -4.94 -7.19
C ASN A 86 -8.19 -5.58 -6.79
N ASP A 87 -8.98 -4.81 -6.03
CA ASP A 87 -10.46 -4.82 -6.01
C ASP A 87 -11.09 -4.23 -7.30
N LYS A 88 -10.30 -3.81 -8.30
CA LYS A 88 -10.81 -3.08 -9.49
C LYS A 88 -10.42 -3.55 -10.89
N ASN A 89 -9.54 -4.54 -11.09
CA ASN A 89 -9.28 -5.11 -12.42
C ASN A 89 -8.23 -6.24 -12.35
N LYS A 90 -8.68 -7.49 -12.46
CA LYS A 90 -8.14 -8.35 -13.52
C LYS A 90 -9.25 -8.38 -14.55
N GLN A 91 -9.07 -7.70 -15.69
CA GLN A 91 -9.92 -7.97 -16.85
C GLN A 91 -9.58 -9.40 -17.27
N SER A 92 -10.25 -10.39 -16.67
CA SER A 92 -10.11 -11.78 -17.09
C SER A 92 -10.61 -11.83 -18.52
N GLY A 93 -9.70 -12.14 -19.44
CA GLY A 93 -10.10 -12.39 -20.81
C GLY A 93 -10.99 -13.62 -20.82
N ILE A 94 -11.96 -13.70 -21.73
CA ILE A 94 -12.73 -14.94 -21.96
C ILE A 94 -11.80 -16.14 -22.25
N ALA A 95 -10.56 -15.88 -22.66
CA ALA A 95 -9.49 -16.88 -22.84
C ALA A 95 -8.93 -17.46 -21.53
N ASP A 96 -9.15 -16.83 -20.36
CA ASP A 96 -8.77 -17.40 -19.06
C ASP A 96 -9.75 -18.51 -18.60
N PHE A 97 -10.85 -18.71 -19.35
CA PHE A 97 -11.92 -19.67 -19.04
C PHE A 97 -12.17 -20.71 -20.16
N MET A 98 -11.33 -20.74 -21.21
CA MET A 98 -11.33 -21.75 -22.28
C MET A 98 -10.04 -22.54 -22.27
#